data_AF-A0A7G9BMI5-F1
#
_entry.id   AF-A0A7G9BMI5-F1
#
_cell.length_a   1.000
_cell.length_b   1.000
_cell.length_c   1.000
_cell.angle_alpha   90.00
_cell.angle_beta   90.00
_cell.angle_gamma   90.00
#
_symmetry.space_group_name_H-M   'P 1'
#
loop_
_entity.id
_entity.type
_entity.pdbx_description
1 polymer ?
#
loop_
_entity_poly.entity_id
_entity_poly.type
_entity_poly.pdbx_seq_one_letter_code
_entity_poly.pdbx_strand_id
1 'polypeptide(L)'
;MNIHGSHRPVCLLLLIVFEYWGGYTCSKKFDLLIDNQKVATQHVGGLKDGSFVTVEYDLPEAIVTGKKTVRVKIVPHKRSRGRPLFVTRTITE
;
A
#
# COMPACT_ATOMS: atom_id res chain seq x y z
N MET A 1 17.67 21.06 -9.66
CA MET A 1 16.20 21.04 -9.64
C MET A 1 15.78 19.74 -10.30
N ASN A 2 15.84 18.63 -9.54
CA ASN A 2 15.71 17.28 -10.12
C ASN A 2 14.28 16.78 -9.97
N ILE A 3 13.48 17.00 -11.01
CA ILE A 3 12.22 16.29 -11.21
C ILE A 3 12.55 14.85 -11.60
N HIS A 4 12.60 13.94 -10.61
CA HIS A 4 12.61 12.51 -10.87
C HIS A 4 11.18 12.12 -11.27
N GLY A 5 10.87 12.31 -12.55
CA GLY A 5 9.71 11.67 -13.17
C GLY A 5 9.90 10.16 -13.10
N SER A 6 9.15 9.52 -12.21
CA SER A 6 9.08 8.07 -12.10
C SER A 6 8.43 7.51 -13.37
N HIS A 7 9.21 7.27 -14.42
CA HIS A 7 8.78 6.47 -15.57
C HIS A 7 8.58 5.02 -15.11
N ARG A 8 7.36 4.68 -14.72
CA ARG A 8 6.96 3.29 -14.49
C ARG A 8 6.63 2.67 -15.86
N PRO A 9 7.28 1.56 -16.27
CA PRO A 9 6.93 0.89 -17.52
C PRO A 9 5.49 0.36 -17.43
N VAL A 10 4.64 0.79 -18.37
CA VAL A 10 3.18 0.61 -18.40
C VAL A 10 2.75 -0.81 -18.83
N CYS A 11 3.51 -1.84 -18.46
CA CYS A 11 3.16 -3.21 -18.85
C CYS A 11 2.42 -3.88 -17.68
N LEU A 12 1.08 -3.91 -17.76
CA LEU A 12 0.16 -4.69 -16.91
C LEU A 12 0.45 -4.59 -15.40
N LEU A 13 0.61 -3.36 -14.88
CA LEU A 13 0.79 -3.15 -13.45
C LEU A 13 -0.57 -3.29 -12.75
N LEU A 14 -0.71 -4.36 -11.96
CA LEU A 14 -1.81 -4.49 -11.02
C LEU A 14 -1.45 -3.70 -9.75
N LEU A 15 -2.27 -2.74 -9.37
CA LEU A 15 -2.06 -1.92 -8.18
C LEU A 15 -3.07 -2.30 -7.10
N ILE A 16 -2.60 -2.36 -5.86
CA ILE A 16 -3.48 -2.24 -4.69
C ILE A 16 -3.40 -0.81 -4.20
N VAL A 17 -4.57 -0.19 -4.05
CA VAL A 17 -4.68 1.18 -3.60
C VAL A 17 -5.36 1.20 -2.24
N PHE A 18 -4.68 1.82 -1.27
CA PHE A 18 -5.20 2.02 0.08
C PHE A 18 -5.42 3.48 0.36
N GLU A 19 -6.53 3.78 1.03
CA GLU A 19 -6.82 5.11 1.55
C GLU A 19 -6.62 5.15 3.07
N TYR A 20 -5.83 6.11 3.53
CA TYR A 20 -5.51 6.36 4.93
C TYR A 20 -6.01 7.73 5.37
N TRP A 21 -6.41 7.86 6.64
CA TRP A 21 -6.53 9.18 7.26
C TRP A 21 -5.14 9.70 7.64
N GLY A 22 -4.70 10.78 7.01
CA GLY A 22 -3.35 11.32 7.20
C GLY A 22 -3.14 11.98 8.58
N GLY A 23 -4.20 12.48 9.21
CA GLY A 23 -4.16 13.13 10.54
C GLY A 23 -3.96 12.13 11.69
N TYR A 24 -3.53 10.92 11.38
CA TYR A 24 -3.32 9.85 12.33
C TYR A 24 -1.91 9.95 12.95
N THR A 25 -1.83 10.35 14.21
CA THR A 25 -0.58 10.79 14.87
C THR A 25 0.25 9.68 15.52
N CYS A 26 -0.26 8.45 15.63
CA CYS A 26 0.48 7.36 16.27
C CYS A 26 1.35 6.58 15.26
N SER A 27 2.58 6.24 15.66
CA SER A 27 3.53 5.46 14.85
C SER A 27 2.93 4.10 14.47
N LYS A 28 2.73 3.91 13.17
CA LYS A 28 2.08 2.73 12.63
C LYS A 28 2.83 2.21 11.43
N LYS A 29 4.04 1.73 11.71
CA LYS A 29 4.78 0.93 10.74
C LYS A 29 4.13 -0.45 10.63
N PHE A 30 3.88 -0.89 9.40
CA PHE A 30 3.37 -2.23 9.13
C PHE A 30 3.92 -2.75 7.81
N ASP A 31 3.97 -4.08 7.71
CA ASP A 31 4.26 -4.75 6.45
C ASP A 31 2.96 -5.09 5.73
N LEU A 32 2.96 -4.87 4.42
CA LEU A 32 1.93 -5.35 3.51
C LEU A 32 2.41 -6.64 2.87
N LEU A 33 1.65 -7.71 3.04
CA LEU A 33 1.91 -9.01 2.45
C LEU A 33 0.76 -9.37 1.51
N ILE A 34 1.10 -9.96 0.37
CA ILE A 34 0.19 -10.53 -0.61
C ILE A 34 0.54 -12.01 -0.75
N ASP A 35 -0.42 -12.89 -0.49
CA ASP A 35 -0.18 -14.35 -0.41
C ASP A 35 1.04 -14.70 0.44
N ASN A 36 1.15 -14.03 1.59
CA ASN A 36 2.24 -14.14 2.56
C ASN A 36 3.62 -13.63 2.09
N GLN A 37 3.75 -13.11 0.87
CA GLN A 37 4.96 -12.45 0.41
C GLN A 37 4.88 -10.96 0.73
N LYS A 38 5.92 -10.42 1.39
CA LYS A 38 5.99 -9.00 1.71
C LYS A 38 6.22 -8.18 0.43
N VAL A 39 5.32 -7.25 0.15
CA VAL A 39 5.39 -6.33 -1.01
C VAL A 39 5.80 -4.92 -0.61
N ALA A 40 5.50 -4.49 0.62
CA ALA A 40 5.88 -3.16 1.10
C ALA A 40 5.98 -3.09 2.63
N THR A 41 6.66 -2.04 3.12
CA THR A 41 6.56 -1.56 4.49
C THR A 41 6.02 -0.14 4.46
N GLN A 42 4.85 0.09 5.07
CA GLN A 42 4.23 1.40 5.12
C GLN A 42 4.43 2.05 6.49
N HIS A 43 4.63 3.37 6.48
CA HIS A 43 4.55 4.22 7.66
C HIS A 43 3.42 5.24 7.45
N VAL A 44 2.36 5.19 8.27
CA VAL A 44 1.20 6.10 8.12
C VAL A 44 1.17 7.26 9.12
N GLY A 45 2.14 7.33 10.04
CA GLY A 45 2.19 8.39 11.04
C GLY A 45 2.48 9.74 10.39
N GLY A 46 1.54 10.68 10.49
CA GLY A 46 1.70 12.05 10.00
C GLY A 46 1.87 12.16 8.48
N LEU A 47 1.22 11.29 7.70
CA LEU A 47 1.29 11.37 6.23
C LEU A 47 0.78 12.72 5.71
N LYS A 48 -0.29 13.27 6.31
CA LYS A 48 -0.86 14.58 5.95
C LYS A 48 -1.90 15.03 6.96
N ASP A 49 -1.90 16.28 7.41
CA ASP A 49 -2.90 16.71 8.39
C ASP A 49 -4.33 16.74 7.82
N GLY A 50 -5.28 16.21 8.61
CA GLY A 50 -6.71 16.40 8.42
C GLY A 50 -7.31 15.96 7.07
N SER A 51 -6.66 15.07 6.33
CA SER A 51 -7.13 14.66 4.99
C SER A 51 -6.86 13.19 4.68
N PHE A 52 -7.64 12.63 3.75
CA PHE A 52 -7.39 11.30 3.22
C PHE A 52 -6.20 11.30 2.27
N VAL A 53 -5.42 10.22 2.34
CA VAL A 53 -4.22 10.01 1.53
C VAL A 53 -4.33 8.64 0.87
N THR A 54 -4.23 8.65 -0.46
CA THR A 54 -4.19 7.45 -1.28
C THR A 54 -2.74 7.01 -1.47
N VAL A 55 -2.47 5.72 -1.24
CA VAL A 55 -1.16 5.10 -1.47
C VAL A 55 -1.33 3.89 -2.37
N GLU A 56 -0.49 3.83 -3.40
CA GLU A 56 -0.48 2.77 -4.41
C GLU A 56 0.69 1.83 -4.16
N TYR A 57 0.41 0.53 -4.23
CA TYR A 57 1.41 -0.52 -4.08
C TYR A 57 1.45 -1.35 -5.36
N ASP A 58 2.61 -1.36 -6.00
CA ASP A 58 2.87 -2.21 -7.15
C ASP A 58 2.81 -3.68 -6.73
N LEU A 59 2.04 -4.49 -7.46
CA LEU A 59 2.05 -5.93 -7.29
C LEU A 59 3.00 -6.55 -8.32
N PRO A 60 4.01 -7.32 -7.88
CA PRO A 60 4.83 -8.08 -8.79
C PRO A 60 3.98 -9.06 -9.59
N GLU A 61 4.16 -9.08 -10.92
CA GLU A 61 3.46 -9.98 -11.84
C GLU A 61 3.53 -11.45 -11.38
N ALA A 62 4.71 -11.87 -10.91
CA ALA A 62 4.94 -13.21 -10.36
C ALA A 62 3.98 -13.62 -9.21
N ILE A 63 3.40 -12.65 -8.50
CA ILE A 63 2.45 -12.91 -7.41
C ILE A 63 1.01 -13.03 -7.92
N VAL A 64 0.67 -12.40 -9.05
CA VAL A 64 -0.72 -12.17 -9.48
C VAL A 64 -1.11 -12.92 -10.76
N THR A 65 -0.13 -13.36 -11.57
CA THR A 65 -0.41 -14.04 -12.85
C THR A 65 -1.26 -15.29 -12.66
N GLY A 66 -2.36 -15.37 -13.42
CA GLY A 66 -3.31 -16.48 -13.39
C GLY A 66 -4.21 -16.53 -12.16
N LYS A 67 -4.10 -15.56 -11.22
CA LYS A 67 -4.92 -15.52 -10.01
C LYS A 67 -6.12 -14.58 -10.19
N LYS A 68 -7.29 -15.06 -9.77
CA LYS A 68 -8.51 -14.24 -9.68
C LYS A 68 -8.63 -13.50 -8.34
N THR A 69 -8.00 -14.05 -7.30
CA THR A 69 -8.06 -13.54 -5.93
C THR A 69 -6.69 -13.68 -5.29
N VAL A 70 -6.29 -12.69 -4.50
CA VAL A 70 -5.09 -12.73 -3.66
C VAL A 70 -5.44 -12.42 -2.22
N ARG A 71 -4.68 -12.97 -1.27
CA ARG A 71 -4.86 -12.68 0.15
C ARG A 71 -3.99 -11.50 0.54
N VAL A 72 -4.65 -10.40 0.90
CA VAL A 72 -3.98 -9.24 1.51
C VAL A 72 -3.87 -9.45 3.00
N LYS A 73 -2.64 -9.54 3.51
CA LYS A 73 -2.35 -9.58 4.94
C LYS A 73 -1.50 -8.38 5.29
N ILE A 74 -2.03 -7.55 6.17
CA ILE A 74 -1.25 -6.44 6.67
C ILE A 74 -0.73 -6.85 8.07
N VAL A 75 0.55 -6.69 8.38
CA VAL A 75 1.20 -7.12 9.64
C VAL A 75 1.78 -5.92 10.41
N PRO A 76 1.24 -5.53 11.58
CA PRO A 76 1.78 -4.40 12.34
C PRO A 76 3.14 -4.75 12.94
N HIS A 77 4.07 -3.80 12.97
CA HIS A 77 5.31 -3.97 13.74
C HIS A 77 5.02 -3.87 15.25
N LYS A 78 5.94 -4.36 16.09
CA LYS A 78 5.77 -4.35 17.57
C LYS A 78 5.40 -2.94 18.06
N ARG A 79 4.46 -2.87 19.02
CA ARG A 79 3.88 -1.62 19.62
C ARG A 79 3.01 -0.77 18.68
N SER A 80 2.67 -1.23 17.48
CA SER A 80 1.67 -0.59 16.60
C SER A 80 0.27 -1.20 16.82
N ARG A 81 -0.77 -0.38 17.04
CA ARG A 81 -2.16 -0.84 17.28
C ARG A 81 -3.11 -0.51 16.13
N GLY A 82 -3.66 -1.52 15.44
CA GLY A 82 -4.83 -1.40 14.54
C GLY A 82 -4.66 -0.47 13.33
N ARG A 83 -5.51 -0.58 12.31
CA ARG A 83 -5.24 0.05 10.99
C ARG A 83 -6.24 1.14 10.62
N PRO A 84 -5.79 2.34 10.21
CA PRO A 84 -6.65 3.32 9.57
C PRO A 84 -6.83 2.97 8.08
N LEU A 85 -7.12 1.71 7.75
CA LEU A 85 -7.44 1.33 6.38
C LEU A 85 -8.94 1.57 6.19
N PHE A 86 -9.29 2.52 5.33
CA PHE A 86 -10.69 2.87 5.07
C PHE A 86 -11.22 2.21 3.80
N VAL A 87 -10.42 2.22 2.73
CA VAL A 87 -10.80 1.68 1.42
C VAL A 87 -9.64 0.87 0.84
N THR A 88 -9.98 -0.23 0.16
CA THR A 88 -9.08 -0.98 -0.71
C THR A 88 -9.73 -1.12 -2.08
N ARG A 89 -8.96 -0.87 -3.14
CA ARG A 89 -9.36 -1.18 -4.52
C ARG A 89 -8.18 -1.71 -5.32
N THR A 90 -8.50 -2.50 -6.34
CA THR A 90 -7.53 -2.96 -7.33
C THR A 90 -7.68 -2.11 -8.59
N ILE A 91 -6.57 -1.65 -9.16
CA ILE A 91 -6.55 -0.96 -10.46
C ILE A 91 -5.74 -1.82 -11.42
N THR A 92 -6.27 -2.00 -12.62
CA THR A 92 -5.58 -2.64 -13.74
C THR A 92 -5.35 -1.54 -14.77
N GLU A 93 -4.09 -1.19 -15.04
CA GLU A 93 -3.68 -0.24 -16.09
C GLU A 93 -3.14 -0.96 -17.34
#